data_AF-A0A7R9TNH3-F1
#
_entry.id   AF-A0A7R9TNH3-F1
#
_cell.length_a   1.000
_cell.length_b   1.000
_cell.length_c   1.000
_cell.angle_alpha   90.00
_cell.angle_beta   90.00
_cell.angle_gamma   90.00
#
_symmetry.space_group_name_H-M   'P 1'
#
loop_
_entity.id
_entity.type
_entity.pdbx_description
1 polymer ?
#
loop_
_entity_poly.entity_id
_entity_poly.type
_entity_poly.pdbx_seq_one_letter_code
_entity_poly.pdbx_strand_id
1 'polypeptide(L)'
;MGVFCFASVVSTASTSVPFPFLGNDFRRAGLPPFLVGVVFSALPAGVLVASPFAQRLSWRFGAKRCVVCGLLAQAAAVALCVLGGESGYVVWGVMRLLQGMAIALESVTMLCVVTRAVPDAVSIAAGLQEVSAGFGTLIGPIIGGDLYDAGGASPTL
;
A
#
# COMPACT_ATOMS: atom_id res chain seq x y z
N MET A 1 15.35 -11.84 7.10
CA MET A 1 15.52 -11.07 5.86
C MET A 1 14.53 -11.50 4.77
N GLY A 2 14.44 -12.78 4.38
CA GLY A 2 13.50 -13.20 3.32
C GLY A 2 12.02 -12.83 3.54
N VAL A 3 11.47 -13.08 4.74
CA VAL A 3 10.07 -12.71 5.09
C VAL A 3 9.84 -11.19 5.04
N PHE A 4 10.86 -10.40 5.33
CA PHE A 4 10.82 -8.95 5.30
C PHE A 4 10.72 -8.43 3.87
N CYS A 5 11.60 -8.89 2.98
CA CYS A 5 11.56 -8.56 1.55
C CYS A 5 10.23 -8.99 0.91
N PHE A 6 9.76 -10.21 1.22
CA PHE A 6 8.50 -10.72 0.68
C PHE A 6 7.30 -9.86 1.09
N ALA A 7 7.21 -9.50 2.38
CA ALA A 7 6.15 -8.64 2.86
C ALA A 7 6.20 -7.25 2.20
N SER A 8 7.38 -6.63 2.08
CA SER A 8 7.51 -5.36 1.36
C SER A 8 7.10 -5.47 -0.12
N VAL A 9 7.48 -6.53 -0.84
CA VAL A 9 7.04 -6.75 -2.23
C VAL A 9 5.52 -6.83 -2.30
N VAL A 10 4.88 -7.60 -1.42
CA VAL A 10 3.42 -7.79 -1.38
C VAL A 10 2.72 -6.47 -1.05
N SER A 11 3.23 -5.71 -0.07
CA SER A 11 2.70 -4.41 0.32
C SER A 11 2.80 -3.39 -0.81
N THR A 12 3.95 -3.29 -1.47
CA THR A 12 4.14 -2.31 -2.54
C THR A 12 3.39 -2.70 -3.81
N ALA A 13 3.33 -3.99 -4.14
CA ALA A 13 2.48 -4.48 -5.22
C ALA A 13 1.00 -4.12 -4.96
N SER A 14 0.52 -4.32 -3.73
CA SER A 14 -0.84 -3.97 -3.30
C SER A 14 -1.16 -2.48 -3.45
N THR A 15 -0.20 -1.60 -3.20
CA THR A 15 -0.39 -0.15 -3.38
C THR A 15 -0.39 0.29 -4.85
N SER A 16 0.25 -0.49 -5.72
CA SER A 16 0.39 -0.15 -7.14
C SER A 16 -0.78 -0.62 -8.00
N VAL A 17 -1.50 -1.65 -7.59
CA VAL A 17 -2.69 -2.20 -8.30
C VAL A 17 -3.76 -1.13 -8.61
N PRO A 18 -4.10 -0.18 -7.72
CA PRO A 18 -5.16 0.80 -7.98
C PRO A 18 -4.81 1.92 -8.97
N PHE A 19 -3.53 2.13 -9.31
CA PHE A 19 -3.10 3.20 -10.21
C PHE A 19 -3.75 3.14 -11.61
N PRO A 20 -3.77 1.98 -12.31
CA PRO A 20 -4.41 1.88 -13.63
C PRO A 20 -5.94 2.06 -13.60
N PHE A 21 -6.62 1.56 -12.56
CA PHE A 21 -8.09 1.61 -12.45
C PHE A 21 -8.61 3.02 -12.18
N LEU A 22 -8.08 3.71 -11.16
CA LEU A 22 -8.54 5.05 -10.80
C LEU A 22 -8.39 6.04 -11.96
N GLY A 23 -7.25 6.01 -12.66
CA GLY A 23 -7.03 6.95 -13.76
C GLY A 23 -8.01 6.77 -14.92
N ASN A 24 -8.57 5.56 -15.09
CA ASN A 24 -9.50 5.25 -16.15
C ASN A 24 -10.95 5.52 -15.74
N ASP A 25 -11.36 5.09 -14.54
CA ASP A 25 -12.71 5.29 -14.03
C ASP A 25 -13.03 6.78 -13.79
N PHE A 26 -12.08 7.56 -13.27
CA PHE A 26 -12.28 9.01 -13.09
C PHE A 26 -12.35 9.78 -14.42
N ARG A 27 -11.68 9.29 -15.48
CA ARG A 27 -11.82 9.84 -16.85
C ARG A 27 -13.21 9.53 -17.42
N ARG A 28 -13.71 8.32 -17.21
CA ARG A 28 -15.07 7.91 -17.62
C ARG A 28 -16.16 8.67 -16.87
N ALA A 29 -15.93 9.00 -15.60
CA ALA A 29 -16.85 9.76 -14.75
C ALA A 29 -16.82 11.30 -14.96
N GLY A 30 -15.93 11.83 -15.82
CA GLY A 30 -15.86 13.27 -16.11
C GLY A 30 -15.41 14.16 -14.94
N LEU A 31 -14.73 13.59 -13.94
CA LEU A 31 -14.32 14.30 -12.73
C LEU A 31 -13.11 15.22 -12.96
N PRO A 32 -13.03 16.37 -12.28
CA PRO A 32 -11.90 17.28 -12.41
C PRO A 32 -10.59 16.63 -11.93
N PRO A 33 -9.45 16.84 -12.65
CA PRO A 33 -8.15 16.24 -12.32
C PRO A 33 -7.67 16.51 -10.88
N PHE A 34 -8.11 17.63 -10.30
CA PHE A 34 -7.80 18.01 -8.92
C PHE A 34 -8.29 16.97 -7.89
N LEU A 35 -9.51 16.45 -8.06
CA LEU A 35 -10.06 15.46 -7.12
C LEU A 35 -9.30 14.13 -7.17
N VAL A 36 -8.80 13.76 -8.34
CA VAL A 36 -7.92 12.59 -8.50
C VAL A 36 -6.65 12.79 -7.67
N GLY A 37 -6.02 13.96 -7.77
CA GLY A 37 -4.85 14.31 -6.97
C GLY A 37 -5.10 14.22 -5.46
N VAL A 38 -6.26 14.67 -4.99
CA VAL A 38 -6.66 14.58 -3.56
C VAL A 38 -6.78 13.14 -3.08
N VAL A 39 -7.35 12.24 -3.89
CA VAL A 39 -7.47 10.81 -3.53
C VAL A 39 -6.09 10.12 -3.56
N PHE A 40 -5.21 10.50 -4.48
CA PHE A 40 -3.84 9.97 -4.51
C PHE A 40 -2.98 10.45 -3.35
N SER A 41 -3.14 11.70 -2.90
CA SER A 41 -2.39 12.26 -1.76
C SER A 41 -2.85 11.73 -0.40
N ALA A 42 -4.05 11.14 -0.34
CA ALA A 42 -4.59 10.51 0.85
C ALA A 42 -3.68 9.39 1.41
N LEU A 43 -3.04 8.60 0.54
CA LEU A 43 -2.11 7.55 0.97
C LEU A 43 -0.86 8.10 1.68
N PRO A 44 -0.05 8.99 1.06
CA PRO A 44 1.12 9.55 1.74
C PRO A 44 0.72 10.40 2.96
N ALA A 45 -0.45 11.04 2.97
CA ALA A 45 -0.97 11.70 4.16
C ALA A 45 -1.19 10.71 5.32
N GLY A 46 -1.78 9.54 5.04
CA GLY A 46 -1.97 8.47 6.03
C GLY A 46 -0.63 7.94 6.57
N VAL A 47 0.35 7.76 5.68
CA VAL A 47 1.72 7.38 6.07
C VAL A 47 2.33 8.41 7.02
N LEU A 48 2.25 9.69 6.65
CA LEU A 48 2.86 10.79 7.39
C LEU A 48 2.23 10.94 8.78
N VAL A 49 0.91 10.81 8.87
CA VAL A 49 0.17 10.86 10.15
C VAL A 49 0.51 9.65 11.01
N ALA A 50 0.55 8.43 10.46
CA ALA A 50 0.74 7.22 11.26
C ALA A 50 2.21 6.95 11.63
N SER A 51 3.18 7.43 10.86
CA SER A 51 4.62 7.20 11.09
C SER A 51 5.09 7.42 12.55
N PRO A 52 4.78 8.56 13.22
CA PRO A 52 5.19 8.75 14.62
C PRO A 52 4.44 7.85 15.61
N PHE A 53 3.19 7.45 15.30
CA PHE A 53 2.40 6.58 16.18
C PHE A 53 2.75 5.10 16.02
N ALA A 54 3.13 4.69 14.81
CA ALA A 54 3.53 3.34 14.46
C ALA A 54 4.69 2.87 15.36
N GLN A 55 5.65 3.75 15.62
CA GLN A 55 6.74 3.48 16.56
C GLN A 55 6.16 3.12 17.93
N ARG A 56 5.36 3.98 18.56
CA ARG A 56 4.80 3.70 19.90
C ARG A 56 3.94 2.44 19.95
N LEU A 57 3.16 2.18 18.90
CA LEU A 57 2.26 1.04 18.83
C LEU A 57 3.05 -0.28 18.71
N SER A 58 4.14 -0.29 17.92
CA SER A 58 5.02 -1.44 17.75
C SER A 58 5.69 -1.88 19.07
N TRP A 59 6.04 -0.93 19.93
CA TRP A 59 6.63 -1.21 21.23
C TRP A 59 5.62 -1.74 22.25
N ARG A 60 4.34 -1.34 22.17
CA ARG A 60 3.28 -1.81 23.08
C ARG A 60 2.70 -3.17 22.69
N PHE A 61 2.40 -3.38 21.42
CA PHE A 61 1.69 -4.59 20.94
C PHE A 61 2.62 -5.69 20.43
N GLY A 62 3.91 -5.38 20.27
CA GLY A 62 4.92 -6.30 19.77
C GLY A 62 4.98 -6.31 18.24
N ALA A 63 6.20 -6.33 17.72
CA ALA A 63 6.47 -6.12 16.30
C ALA A 63 5.76 -7.12 15.37
N LYS A 64 5.73 -8.41 15.74
CA LYS A 64 5.12 -9.46 14.92
C LYS A 64 3.63 -9.22 14.69
N ARG A 65 2.89 -8.79 15.73
CA ARG A 65 1.44 -8.54 15.64
C ARG A 65 1.16 -7.29 14.79
N CYS A 66 1.93 -6.22 14.98
CA CYS A 66 1.77 -5.00 14.20
C CYS A 66 1.99 -5.23 12.70
N VAL A 67 3.01 -5.99 12.32
CA VAL A 67 3.27 -6.34 10.91
C VAL A 67 2.12 -7.16 10.32
N VAL A 68 1.66 -8.20 11.02
CA VAL A 68 0.56 -9.04 10.53
C VAL A 68 -0.74 -8.25 10.42
N CYS A 69 -1.07 -7.41 11.40
CA CYS A 69 -2.26 -6.55 11.33
C CYS A 69 -2.16 -5.54 10.18
N GLY A 70 -0.97 -4.97 9.92
CA GLY A 70 -0.74 -4.06 8.79
C GLY A 70 -0.97 -4.75 7.44
N LEU A 71 -0.38 -5.93 7.25
CA LEU A 71 -0.58 -6.75 6.05
C LEU A 71 -2.05 -7.15 5.84
N LEU A 72 -2.74 -7.56 6.91
CA LEU A 72 -4.17 -7.88 6.84
C LEU A 72 -5.02 -6.66 6.51
N ALA A 73 -4.71 -5.49 7.09
CA ALA A 73 -5.41 -4.25 6.80
C ALA A 73 -5.21 -3.79 5.35
N GLN A 74 -4.01 -3.95 4.80
CA GLN A 74 -3.75 -3.71 3.38
C GLN A 74 -4.52 -4.69 2.48
N ALA A 75 -4.48 -5.98 2.78
CA ALA A 75 -5.20 -6.99 2.01
C ALA A 75 -6.71 -6.72 2.03
N ALA A 76 -7.26 -6.35 3.19
CA ALA A 76 -8.65 -5.95 3.34
C ALA A 76 -8.95 -4.68 2.53
N ALA A 77 -8.09 -3.66 2.56
CA ALA A 77 -8.26 -2.43 1.78
C ALA A 77 -8.27 -2.71 0.27
N VAL A 78 -7.41 -3.60 -0.23
CA VAL A 78 -7.39 -4.01 -1.65
C VAL A 78 -8.66 -4.79 -2.00
N ALA A 79 -9.05 -5.76 -1.18
CA ALA A 79 -10.28 -6.52 -1.40
C ALA A 79 -11.52 -5.62 -1.42
N LEU A 80 -11.59 -4.63 -0.53
CA LEU A 80 -12.66 -3.62 -0.52
C LEU A 80 -12.61 -2.72 -1.75
N CYS A 81 -11.42 -2.37 -2.26
CA CYS A 81 -11.31 -1.61 -3.51
C CYS A 81 -11.86 -2.39 -4.72
N VAL A 82 -11.62 -3.70 -4.78
CA VAL A 82 -12.10 -4.57 -5.87
C VAL A 82 -13.62 -4.79 -5.79
N LEU A 83 -14.15 -4.99 -4.58
CA LEU A 83 -15.59 -5.26 -4.37
C LEU A 83 -16.45 -4.00 -4.33
N GLY A 84 -15.87 -2.84 -4.00
CA GLY A 84 -16.58 -1.59 -3.76
C GLY A 84 -16.95 -0.80 -5.01
N GLY A 85 -17.09 -1.47 -6.18
CA GLY A 85 -17.50 -0.85 -7.45
C GLY A 85 -18.58 0.21 -7.25
N GLU A 86 -18.29 1.43 -7.73
CA GLU A 86 -19.12 2.65 -7.63
C GLU A 86 -19.20 3.37 -6.27
N SER A 87 -18.50 2.90 -5.23
CA SER A 87 -18.41 3.64 -3.97
C SER A 87 -17.70 4.98 -4.19
N GLY A 88 -18.39 6.10 -3.95
CA GLY A 88 -17.92 7.44 -4.31
C GLY A 88 -16.50 7.79 -3.84
N TYR A 89 -15.90 8.81 -4.49
CA TYR A 89 -14.52 9.26 -4.30
C TYR A 89 -14.06 9.45 -2.84
N VAL A 90 -15.00 9.75 -1.92
CA VAL A 90 -14.72 9.88 -0.47
C VAL A 90 -14.32 8.54 0.15
N VAL A 91 -15.00 7.45 -0.22
CA VAL A 91 -14.70 6.10 0.30
C VAL A 91 -13.30 5.68 -0.12
N TRP A 92 -12.95 5.92 -1.39
CA TRP A 92 -11.60 5.70 -1.90
C TRP A 92 -10.53 6.49 -1.14
N GLY A 93 -10.78 7.78 -0.86
CA GLY A 93 -9.86 8.60 -0.07
C GLY A 93 -9.64 8.05 1.35
N VAL A 94 -10.69 7.64 2.04
CA VAL A 94 -10.59 7.06 3.40
C VAL A 94 -9.85 5.72 3.38
N MET A 95 -10.13 4.85 2.39
CA MET A 95 -9.41 3.58 2.25
C MET A 95 -7.92 3.80 1.97
N ARG A 96 -7.57 4.77 1.13
CA ARG A 96 -6.16 5.14 0.86
C ARG A 96 -5.46 5.69 2.10
N LEU A 97 -6.14 6.52 2.89
CA LEU A 97 -5.62 6.98 4.18
C LEU A 97 -5.31 5.80 5.11
N LEU A 98 -6.28 4.89 5.27
CA LEU A 98 -6.12 3.72 6.13
C LEU A 98 -5.00 2.80 5.64
N GLN A 99 -4.90 2.60 4.33
CA GLN A 99 -3.82 1.85 3.70
C GLN A 99 -2.46 2.51 3.95
N GLY A 100 -2.37 3.85 3.86
CA GLY A 100 -1.20 4.63 4.25
C GLY A 100 -0.78 4.39 5.69
N MET A 101 -1.75 4.36 6.62
CA MET A 101 -1.46 4.07 8.03
C MET A 101 -0.93 2.65 8.24
N ALA A 102 -1.48 1.67 7.51
CA ALA A 102 -1.03 0.28 7.57
C ALA A 102 0.41 0.12 7.04
N ILE A 103 0.74 0.78 5.92
CA ILE A 103 2.10 0.81 5.35
C ILE A 103 3.10 1.39 6.37
N ALA A 104 2.75 2.52 6.98
CA ALA A 104 3.61 3.13 8.00
C ALA A 104 3.84 2.18 9.18
N LEU A 105 2.79 1.50 9.65
CA LEU A 105 2.91 0.55 10.75
C LEU A 105 3.83 -0.63 10.38
N GLU A 106 3.69 -1.17 9.19
CA GLU A 106 4.52 -2.26 8.68
C GLU A 106 6.00 -1.84 8.55
N SER A 107 6.29 -0.86 7.68
CA SER A 107 7.66 -0.47 7.34
C SER A 107 8.45 0.02 8.55
N VAL A 108 7.82 0.84 9.41
CA VAL A 108 8.47 1.35 10.64
C VAL A 108 8.75 0.22 11.62
N THR A 109 7.78 -0.68 11.83
CA THR A 109 7.96 -1.82 12.74
C THR A 109 9.06 -2.74 12.25
N MET A 110 9.09 -3.04 10.95
CA MET A 110 10.11 -3.89 10.37
C MET A 110 11.50 -3.28 10.46
N LEU A 111 11.64 -1.99 10.14
CA LEU A 111 12.91 -1.28 10.27
C LEU A 111 13.40 -1.32 11.73
N CYS A 112 12.52 -1.15 12.72
CA CYS A 112 12.86 -1.30 14.14
C CYS A 112 13.30 -2.73 14.53
N VAL A 113 12.72 -3.77 13.94
CA VAL A 113 13.14 -5.16 14.21
C VAL A 113 14.51 -5.42 13.59
N VAL A 114 14.71 -4.98 12.36
CA VAL A 114 15.97 -5.14 11.62
C VAL A 114 17.10 -4.39 12.30
N THR A 115 16.89 -3.15 12.73
CA THR A 115 17.93 -2.34 13.39
C THR A 115 18.40 -2.92 14.71
N ARG A 116 17.53 -3.65 15.41
CA ARG A 116 17.91 -4.39 16.62
C ARG A 116 18.62 -5.70 16.33
N ALA A 117 18.25 -6.38 15.25
CA ALA A 117 18.82 -7.69 14.90
C ALA A 117 20.21 -7.58 14.27
N VAL A 118 20.44 -6.52 13.46
CA VAL A 118 21.69 -6.28 12.72
C VAL A 118 22.04 -4.79 12.75
N PRO A 119 22.53 -4.26 13.89
CA PRO A 119 22.84 -2.83 14.06
C PRO A 119 23.94 -2.34 13.10
N ASP A 120 24.88 -3.21 12.71
CA ASP A 120 26.00 -2.84 11.83
C ASP A 120 25.60 -2.80 10.34
N ALA A 121 24.47 -3.40 9.97
CA ALA A 121 24.05 -3.57 8.58
C ALA A 121 22.67 -2.95 8.28
N VAL A 122 22.26 -1.95 9.06
CA VAL A 122 20.96 -1.25 8.91
C VAL A 122 20.80 -0.64 7.52
N SER A 123 21.87 -0.01 6.99
CA SER A 123 21.85 0.62 5.67
C SER A 123 21.64 -0.40 4.55
N ILE A 124 22.28 -1.57 4.64
CA ILE A 124 22.11 -2.66 3.67
C ILE A 124 20.69 -3.21 3.74
N ALA A 125 20.15 -3.41 4.95
CA ALA A 125 18.81 -3.94 5.10
C ALA A 125 17.72 -2.95 4.64
N ALA A 126 17.91 -1.65 4.89
CA ALA A 126 17.05 -0.60 4.34
C ALA A 126 17.18 -0.52 2.80
N GLY A 127 18.39 -0.63 2.25
CA GLY A 127 18.60 -0.70 0.80
C GLY A 127 17.90 -1.90 0.16
N LEU A 128 17.95 -3.07 0.80
CA LEU A 128 17.25 -4.27 0.34
C LEU A 128 15.72 -4.11 0.39
N GLN A 129 15.21 -3.38 1.38
CA GLN A 129 13.80 -3.00 1.45
C GLN A 129 13.39 -2.15 0.25
N GLU A 130 14.17 -1.12 -0.08
CA GLU A 130 13.90 -0.24 -1.23
C GLU A 130 13.96 -0.99 -2.56
N VAL A 131 14.93 -1.91 -2.74
CA VAL A 131 14.97 -2.79 -3.92
C VAL A 131 13.73 -3.68 -4.00
N SER A 132 13.28 -4.22 -2.86
CA SER A 132 12.07 -5.04 -2.77
C SER A 132 10.81 -4.23 -3.11
N ALA A 133 10.71 -2.99 -2.60
CA ALA A 133 9.62 -2.08 -2.89
C ALA A 133 9.61 -1.66 -4.38
N GLY A 134 10.78 -1.40 -4.97
CA GLY A 134 10.93 -1.14 -6.41
C GLY A 134 10.39 -2.29 -7.24
N PHE A 135 10.74 -3.54 -6.89
CA PHE A 135 10.20 -4.73 -7.54
C PHE A 135 8.67 -4.83 -7.42
N GLY A 136 8.11 -4.60 -6.23
CA GLY A 136 6.66 -4.58 -6.03
C GLY A 136 5.97 -3.50 -6.86
N THR A 137 6.60 -2.33 -7.00
CA THR A 137 6.08 -1.22 -7.82
C THR A 137 6.06 -1.55 -9.30
N LEU A 138 7.02 -2.35 -9.79
CA LEU A 138 7.06 -2.80 -11.18
C LEU A 138 6.00 -3.87 -11.47
N ILE A 139 5.83 -4.83 -10.57
CA ILE A 139 4.92 -5.97 -10.75
C ILE A 139 3.46 -5.57 -10.52
N GLY A 140 3.20 -4.67 -9.56
CA GLY A 140 1.84 -4.29 -9.15
C GLY A 140 0.93 -3.80 -10.28
N PRO A 141 1.36 -2.86 -11.15
CA PRO A 141 0.55 -2.40 -12.27
C PRO A 141 0.30 -3.46 -13.34
N ILE A 142 1.24 -4.40 -13.55
CA ILE A 142 1.09 -5.50 -14.50
C ILE A 142 -0.04 -6.42 -14.02
N ILE A 143 0.03 -6.86 -12.75
CA ILE A 143 -1.02 -7.69 -12.15
C ILE A 143 -2.35 -6.94 -12.07
N GLY A 144 -2.32 -5.64 -11.72
CA GLY A 144 -3.52 -4.81 -11.68
C GLY A 144 -4.18 -4.67 -13.05
N GLY A 145 -3.39 -4.44 -14.11
CA GLY A 145 -3.87 -4.37 -15.49
C GLY A 145 -4.51 -5.68 -15.93
N ASP A 146 -3.81 -6.81 -15.76
CA ASP A 146 -4.34 -8.13 -16.12
C ASP A 146 -5.65 -8.46 -15.35
N LEU A 147 -5.73 -8.07 -14.06
CA LEU A 147 -6.93 -8.26 -13.26
C LEU A 147 -8.10 -7.36 -13.70
N TYR A 148 -7.82 -6.14 -14.19
CA TYR A 148 -8.83 -5.27 -14.80
C TYR A 148 -9.41 -5.91 -16.08
N ASP A 149 -8.52 -6.43 -16.92
CA ASP A 149 -8.89 -7.05 -18.19
C ASP A 149 -9.67 -8.36 -17.96
N ALA A 150 -9.26 -9.18 -16.98
CA ALA A 150 -9.92 -10.44 -16.64
C ALA A 150 -11.25 -10.28 -15.85
N GLY A 151 -11.39 -9.20 -15.07
CA GLY A 151 -12.55 -8.92 -14.22
C GLY A 151 -13.80 -8.41 -14.96
N GLY A 152 -13.73 -8.24 -16.29
CA GLY A 152 -14.87 -7.82 -17.11
C GLY A 152 -14.84 -6.37 -17.62
N ALA A 153 -13.71 -5.67 -17.49
CA ALA A 153 -13.48 -4.42 -18.23
C ALA A 153 -12.71 -4.69 -19.53
N SER A 154 -13.06 -5.75 -20.25
CA SER A 154 -12.60 -5.91 -21.63
C SER A 154 -12.99 -4.66 -22.43
N PRO A 155 -12.04 -3.93 -23.03
CA PRO A 155 -12.34 -2.92 -24.04
C PRO A 155 -12.74 -3.67 -25.31
N THR A 156 -13.92 -4.26 -25.31
CA THR A 156 -14.58 -4.69 -26.55
C THR A 156 -15.69 -3.69 -26.83
N LEU A 157 -15.36 -2.78 -27.76
CA LEU A 157 -16.15 -1.71 -28.39
C LEU A 157 -16.16 -0.36 -27.67
#